data_AF-A0A1Q7W924-F1
#
_entry.id   AF-A0A1Q7W924-F1
#
_cell.length_a   1.000
_cell.length_b   1.000
_cell.length_c   1.000
_cell.angle_alpha   90.00
_cell.angle_beta   90.00
_cell.angle_gamma   90.00
#
_symmetry.space_group_name_H-M   'P 1'
#
loop_
_entity.id
_entity.type
_entity.pdbx_description
1 polymer ?
#
loop_
_entity_poly.entity_id
_entity_poly.type
_entity_poly.pdbx_seq_one_letter_code
_entity_poly.pdbx_strand_id
1 'polypeptide(L)'
;MQNRLSRGDFLGVDATTKYWLSRLHGKRVDVTRREVTDPADPYATGGHKGLPPTPVSIPSARMIAAVLAPTSDHWYYWCATGSGTKFFKDSQKSDFEQTCLGHH
;
A
#
# COMPACT_ATOMS: atom_id res chain seq x y z
N MET A 1 7.89 0.58 -1.30
CA MET A 1 7.28 -0.68 -1.83
C MET A 1 8.33 -1.77 -2.09
N GLN A 2 9.33 -1.57 -2.95
CA GLN A 2 10.32 -2.62 -3.30
C GLN A 2 11.04 -3.23 -2.09
N ASN A 3 11.39 -2.42 -1.08
CA ASN A 3 12.06 -2.91 0.13
C ASN A 3 11.19 -3.90 0.95
N ARG A 4 9.87 -3.75 0.94
CA ARG A 4 8.94 -4.69 1.60
C ARG A 4 8.76 -5.97 0.77
N LEU A 5 8.67 -5.80 -0.55
CA LEU A 5 8.56 -6.92 -1.49
C LEU A 5 9.78 -7.85 -1.42
N SER A 6 10.99 -7.31 -1.40
CA SER A 6 12.23 -8.10 -1.34
C SER A 6 12.36 -8.90 -0.04
N ARG A 7 11.66 -8.49 1.02
CA ARG A 7 11.61 -9.18 2.33
C ARG A 7 10.40 -10.10 2.50
N GLY A 8 9.50 -10.17 1.51
CA GLY A 8 8.27 -10.97 1.62
C GLY A 8 7.29 -10.45 2.69
N ASP A 9 7.33 -9.14 2.97
CA ASP A 9 6.41 -8.51 3.91
C ASP A 9 5.07 -8.18 3.25
N PHE A 10 4.03 -8.03 4.08
CA PHE A 10 2.77 -7.41 3.67
C PHE A 10 3.03 -5.98 3.19
N LEU A 11 2.35 -5.53 2.14
CA LEU A 11 2.51 -4.16 1.64
C LEU A 11 1.52 -3.20 2.27
N GLY A 12 0.31 -3.67 2.60
CA GLY A 12 -0.75 -2.88 3.22
C GLY A 12 -1.19 -1.68 2.36
N VAL A 13 -1.24 -1.84 1.04
CA VAL A 13 -1.63 -0.78 0.10
C VAL A 13 -3.14 -0.78 -0.05
N ASP A 14 -3.81 0.22 0.52
CA ASP A 14 -5.27 0.40 0.50
C ASP A 14 -5.88 0.45 -0.91
N ALA A 15 -5.16 1.01 -1.88
CA ALA A 15 -5.60 1.09 -3.28
C ALA A 15 -5.90 -0.29 -3.90
N THR A 16 -5.25 -1.36 -3.40
CA THR A 16 -5.46 -2.72 -3.91
C THR A 16 -6.81 -3.30 -3.46
N THR A 17 -7.11 -3.23 -2.16
CA THR A 17 -8.44 -3.56 -1.60
C THR A 17 -9.53 -2.66 -2.19
N LYS A 18 -9.26 -1.35 -2.31
CA LYS A 18 -10.21 -0.40 -2.90
C LYS A 18 -10.57 -0.76 -4.34
N TYR A 19 -9.61 -1.23 -5.14
CA TYR A 19 -9.87 -1.71 -6.50
C TYR A 19 -10.86 -2.88 -6.50
N TRP A 20 -10.61 -3.89 -5.68
CA TRP A 20 -11.44 -5.09 -5.61
C TRP A 20 -12.86 -4.78 -5.13
N LEU A 21 -12.99 -4.08 -4.01
CA LEU A 21 -14.30 -3.73 -3.46
C LEU A 21 -15.07 -2.77 -4.39
N SER A 22 -14.39 -1.84 -5.06
CA SER A 22 -15.04 -0.96 -6.04
C SER A 22 -15.57 -1.73 -7.25
N ARG A 23 -14.84 -2.76 -7.70
CA ARG A 23 -15.29 -3.67 -8.76
C ARG A 23 -16.51 -4.48 -8.33
N LEU A 24 -16.50 -5.03 -7.12
CA LEU A 24 -17.62 -5.82 -6.59
C LEU A 24 -18.88 -4.96 -6.42
N HIS A 25 -18.74 -3.71 -5.97
CA HIS A 25 -19.87 -2.83 -5.67
C HIS A 25 -20.33 -1.99 -6.88
N GLY A 26 -19.60 -2.04 -8.01
CA GLY A 26 -19.88 -1.24 -9.20
C GLY A 26 -19.73 0.27 -9.00
N LYS A 27 -19.09 0.71 -7.91
CA LYS A 27 -18.87 2.13 -7.57
C LYS A 27 -17.62 2.28 -6.74
N ARG A 28 -17.05 3.49 -6.68
CA ARG A 28 -15.91 3.77 -5.80
C ARG A 28 -16.35 3.65 -4.34
N VAL A 29 -15.57 2.90 -3.56
CA VAL A 29 -15.78 2.74 -2.13
C VAL A 29 -14.53 3.22 -1.38
N ASP A 30 -14.72 3.69 -0.16
CA ASP A 30 -13.62 3.87 0.77
C ASP A 30 -13.41 2.59 1.57
N VAL A 31 -12.17 2.37 1.99
CA VAL A 31 -11.76 1.13 2.65
C VAL A 31 -11.25 1.43 4.05
N THR A 32 -11.61 0.55 4.96
CA THR A 32 -11.18 0.54 6.35
C THR A 32 -9.92 -0.28 6.51
N ARG A 33 -9.21 -0.07 7.62
CA ARG A 33 -8.03 -0.90 7.98
C ARG A 33 -8.37 -2.38 8.00
N ARG A 34 -9.58 -2.74 8.49
CA ARG A 34 -10.03 -4.13 8.56
C ARG A 34 -10.07 -4.77 7.17
N GLU A 35 -10.64 -4.08 6.19
CA GLU A 35 -10.71 -4.55 4.79
C GLU A 35 -9.33 -4.65 4.15
N VAL A 36 -8.42 -3.70 4.42
CA VAL A 36 -7.04 -3.75 3.89
C VAL A 36 -6.24 -4.94 4.41
N THR A 37 -6.62 -5.48 5.58
CA THR A 37 -6.01 -6.66 6.20
C THR A 37 -6.85 -7.93 6.07
N ASP A 38 -7.97 -7.90 5.34
CA ASP A 38 -8.89 -9.03 5.26
C ASP A 38 -8.30 -10.16 4.40
N PRO A 39 -8.01 -11.35 4.96
CA PRO A 39 -7.48 -12.47 4.18
C PRO A 39 -8.51 -13.10 3.23
N ALA A 40 -9.80 -12.71 3.31
CA ALA A 40 -10.82 -13.11 2.35
C ALA A 40 -10.79 -12.27 1.05
N ASP A 41 -10.18 -11.09 1.08
CA ASP A 41 -9.98 -10.25 -0.10
C ASP A 41 -8.65 -10.62 -0.79
N PRO A 42 -8.68 -11.24 -1.99
CA PRO A 42 -7.47 -11.66 -2.69
C PRO A 42 -6.56 -10.49 -3.11
N TYR A 43 -7.06 -9.25 -3.10
CA TYR A 43 -6.28 -8.04 -3.37
C TYR A 43 -5.79 -7.34 -2.10
N ALA A 44 -6.22 -7.75 -0.91
CA ALA A 44 -5.77 -7.15 0.34
C ALA A 44 -4.30 -7.47 0.62
N THR A 45 -3.42 -6.56 0.22
CA THR A 45 -1.96 -6.69 0.45
C THR A 45 -1.54 -6.52 1.91
N GLY A 46 -2.49 -6.28 2.83
CA GLY A 46 -2.31 -6.44 4.27
C GLY A 46 -2.71 -7.81 4.80
N GLY A 47 -3.54 -8.57 4.07
CA GLY A 47 -3.93 -9.95 4.36
C GLY A 47 -3.12 -11.01 3.58
N HIS A 48 -2.53 -10.61 2.46
CA HIS A 48 -1.66 -11.43 1.61
C HIS A 48 -0.28 -10.79 1.42
N LYS A 49 0.77 -11.62 1.47
CA LYS A 49 2.15 -11.18 1.20
C LYS A 49 2.38 -11.02 -0.30
N GLY A 50 3.21 -10.04 -0.67
CA GLY A 50 3.60 -9.81 -2.06
C GLY A 50 2.64 -8.90 -2.82
N LEU A 51 2.62 -9.07 -4.16
CA LEU A 51 1.80 -8.28 -5.07
C LEU A 51 0.38 -8.85 -5.16
N PRO A 52 -0.63 -8.00 -5.45
CA PRO A 52 -1.97 -8.49 -5.76
C PRO A 52 -1.97 -9.35 -7.03
N PRO A 53 -3.00 -10.21 -7.24
CA PRO A 53 -3.05 -11.15 -8.35
C PRO A 53 -2.98 -10.50 -9.75
N THR A 54 -3.48 -9.27 -9.88
CA THR A 54 -3.43 -8.51 -11.13
C THR A 54 -3.13 -7.02 -10.90
N PRO A 55 -2.67 -6.29 -11.94
CA PRO A 55 -2.52 -4.84 -11.86
C PRO A 55 -3.86 -4.14 -11.57
N VAL A 56 -3.85 -3.23 -10.59
CA VAL A 56 -5.05 -2.46 -10.19
C VAL A 56 -5.20 -1.12 -10.92
N SER A 57 -4.16 -0.71 -11.66
CA SER A 57 -4.14 0.49 -12.48
C SER A 57 -3.16 0.34 -13.64
N ILE A 58 -3.31 1.20 -14.65
CA ILE A 58 -2.35 1.30 -15.76
C ILE A 58 -1.25 2.29 -15.32
N PRO A 59 0.01 1.84 -15.14
CA PRO A 59 1.09 2.72 -14.74
C PRO A 59 1.47 3.65 -15.89
N SER A 60 1.88 4.88 -15.55
CA SER A 60 2.51 5.78 -16.52
C SER A 60 3.98 5.41 -16.76
N ALA A 61 4.56 5.89 -17.86
CA ALA A 61 5.99 5.70 -18.15
C ALA A 61 6.90 6.16 -16.99
N ARG A 62 6.51 7.25 -16.30
CA ARG A 62 7.22 7.75 -15.11
C ARG A 62 7.17 6.76 -13.94
N MET A 63 6.03 6.11 -13.73
CA MET A 63 5.90 5.08 -12.69
C MET A 63 6.78 3.87 -12.99
N ILE A 64 6.82 3.43 -14.26
CA ILE A 64 7.68 2.32 -14.70
C ILE A 64 9.15 2.67 -14.46
N ALA A 65 9.58 3.87 -14.86
CA ALA A 65 10.95 4.33 -14.63
C ALA A 65 11.32 4.36 -13.14
N ALA A 66 10.39 4.76 -12.26
CA ALA A 66 10.62 4.79 -10.82
C ALA A 66 10.76 3.39 -10.20
N VAL A 67 10.12 2.37 -10.79
CA VAL A 67 10.31 0.97 -10.36
C VAL A 67 11.67 0.43 -10.84
N LEU A 68 12.10 0.82 -12.04
CA LEU A 68 13.40 0.41 -12.61
C LEU A 68 14.60 1.11 -11.94
N ALA A 69 14.41 2.35 -11.46
CA ALA A 69 15.43 3.15 -10.79
C ALA A 69 14.89 3.70 -9.45
N PRO A 70 14.79 2.85 -8.41
CA PRO A 70 14.31 3.29 -7.10
C PRO A 70 15.31 4.24 -6.42
N THR A 71 14.82 5.11 -5.53
CA THR A 71 15.69 5.98 -4.75
C THR A 71 16.51 5.20 -3.72
N SER A 72 17.70 5.69 -3.39
CA SER A 72 18.63 5.07 -2.43
C SER A 72 18.26 5.32 -0.97
N ASP A 73 17.13 5.96 -0.69
CA ASP A 73 16.76 6.37 0.67
C ASP A 73 16.22 5.21 1.53
N HIS A 74 16.01 4.05 0.92
CA HIS A 74 15.54 2.82 1.57
C HIS A 74 14.26 2.99 2.40
N TRP A 75 13.32 3.81 1.94
CA TRP A 75 12.01 3.99 2.58
C TRP A 75 11.25 2.66 2.70
N TYR A 76 10.67 2.42 3.87
CA TYR A 76 9.97 1.17 4.18
C TYR A 76 8.46 1.37 4.28
N TYR A 77 8.01 2.39 5.02
CA TYR A 77 6.60 2.74 5.16
C TYR A 77 6.33 4.13 4.59
N TRP A 78 5.09 4.37 4.17
CA TRP A 78 4.63 5.66 3.70
C TRP A 78 3.12 5.81 3.93
N CYS A 79 2.65 7.04 4.07
CA CYS A 79 1.22 7.33 4.08
C CYS A 79 0.95 8.75 3.60
N ALA A 80 -0.26 8.97 3.08
CA ALA A 80 -0.76 10.29 2.78
C ALA A 80 -1.39 10.90 4.06
N THR A 81 -0.90 12.05 4.47
CA THR A 81 -1.48 12.90 5.51
C THR A 81 -2.11 14.14 4.88
N GLY A 82 -2.93 14.88 5.62
CA GLY A 82 -3.52 16.13 5.13
C GLY A 82 -2.50 17.20 4.67
N SER A 83 -1.24 17.05 5.07
CA SER A 83 -0.10 17.91 4.71
C SER A 83 0.81 17.36 3.61
N GLY A 84 0.53 16.18 3.05
CA GLY A 84 1.34 15.56 2.00
C GLY A 84 1.66 14.09 2.26
N THR A 85 2.67 13.54 1.57
CA THR A 85 3.11 12.15 1.81
C THR A 85 4.28 12.12 2.77
N LYS A 86 4.19 11.29 3.82
CA LYS A 86 5.29 11.02 4.74
C LYS A 86 5.92 9.67 4.45
N PHE A 87 7.23 9.59 4.60
CA PHE A 87 8.02 8.38 4.41
C PHE A 87 8.77 8.04 5.71
N PHE A 88 8.88 6.75 6.01
CA PHE A 88 9.48 6.23 7.23
C PHE A 88 10.44 5.08 6.91
N LYS A 89 11.54 4.98 7.65
CA LYS A 89 12.44 3.83 7.61
C LYS A 89 11.85 2.66 8.40
N ASP A 90 12.44 1.46 8.24
CA ASP A 90 12.00 0.26 8.95
C ASP A 90 12.07 0.43 10.49
N SER A 91 13.13 1.11 10.97
CA SER A 91 13.29 1.44 12.40
C SER A 91 12.23 2.40 12.95
N GLN A 92 11.46 3.07 12.10
CA GLN A 92 10.46 4.08 12.47
C GLN A 92 9.02 3.54 12.38
N LYS A 93 8.85 2.22 12.53
CA LYS A 93 7.54 1.56 12.46
C LYS A 93 6.53 2.16 13.44
N SER A 94 6.94 2.46 14.69
CA SER A 94 6.06 3.08 15.69
C SER A 94 5.52 4.43 15.25
N ASP A 95 6.39 5.25 14.65
CA ASP A 95 6.03 6.60 14.19
C ASP A 95 5.05 6.51 13.01
N PHE A 96 5.27 5.54 12.12
CA PHE A 96 4.34 5.22 11.04
C PHE A 96 2.97 4.81 11.59
N GLU A 97 2.92 3.88 12.55
CA GLU A 97 1.65 3.42 13.12
C GLU A 97 0.89 4.55 13.82
N GLN A 98 1.58 5.39 14.60
CA GLN A 98 0.95 6.54 15.26
C GLN A 98 0.45 7.59 14.26
N THR A 99 1.28 7.93 13.27
CA THR A 99 0.95 9.01 12.31
C THR A 99 -0.12 8.57 11.31
N CYS A 100 -0.04 7.33 10.83
CA CYS A 100 -0.80 6.89 9.66
C CYS A 100 -1.96 5.95 10.02
N LEU A 101 -1.91 5.27 11.16
CA LEU A 101 -2.95 4.32 11.59
C LEU A 101 -3.67 4.75 12.87
N GLY A 102 -3.22 5.80 13.56
CA GLY A 102 -3.79 6.28 14.81
C GLY A 102 -5.05 7.17 14.69
N HIS A 103 -5.48 7.50 13.47
CA HIS A 103 -6.54 8.48 13.21
C HIS A 103 -7.85 7.92 12.64
N HIS A 104 -8.09 6.60 12.70
CA HIS A 104 -9.32 5.97 12.19
C HIS A 104 -9.91 4.93 13.12
#